data_AF-A0AAW4ND15-F1
#
_entry.id   AF-A0AAW4ND15-F1
#
_cell.length_a   1.000
_cell.length_b   1.000
_cell.length_c   1.000
_cell.angle_alpha   90.00
_cell.angle_beta   90.00
_cell.angle_gamma   90.00
#
_symmetry.space_group_name_H-M   'P 1'
#
loop_
_entity.id
_entity.type
_entity.pdbx_description
1 polymer ?
#
loop_
_entity_poly.entity_id
_entity_poly.type
_entity_poly.pdbx_seq_one_letter_code
_entity_poly.pdbx_strand_id
1 'polypeptide(L)'
;MNHITKYIFAILSLIMLAGCSESEKNEVRPMDTLAPISLTLSVPDDKTETRIGDPGEDTNDMVDWDRLTIIVAYKEKTQGDEIHDAAPQKMVYYETYTKEEFDRKALVTHPTSTLSGPDANGFRTYTMYLPLGTCCVYGVTYSNGEGLNLEEILNQIEHNGQDHNSDIYNLQITNDYAHKNGAIDVAKFISVATGYALKLDPETQILTNDRDIKVEQNINANINTKQYWRMVLGRLAAKIDIQWDAKGAYEKDNDGNLKYTNVKVSQFTYHGEPANQESTISGSGNGRLFPTLYTLYHQEVSSRTSVSGHTTFVNTSEISKRNGRVYHYTFPDGAIPPRLTFKLDTEKEGTTGKYNVTFDMSNLKDGFIPARWYKINVKISGTQLTKENITINNFNI
;
A
#
# COMPACT_ATOMS: atom_id res chain seq x y z
N MET A 1 -66.49 -11.88 46.84
CA MET A 1 -65.93 -10.96 45.83
C MET A 1 -64.57 -11.52 45.41
N ASN A 2 -64.52 -12.03 44.18
CA ASN A 2 -63.39 -12.39 43.32
C ASN A 2 -62.14 -13.11 43.87
N HIS A 3 -62.02 -14.35 43.40
CA HIS A 3 -60.80 -15.11 43.11
C HIS A 3 -59.68 -14.28 42.47
N ILE A 4 -58.42 -14.67 42.71
CA ILE A 4 -57.49 -15.22 41.70
C ILE A 4 -56.25 -15.77 42.40
N THR A 5 -56.09 -17.09 42.28
CA THR A 5 -54.90 -17.88 42.57
C THR A 5 -53.84 -17.64 41.49
N LYS A 6 -52.58 -17.40 41.85
CA LYS A 6 -51.44 -17.59 40.92
C LYS A 6 -50.26 -18.24 41.64
N TYR A 7 -50.07 -19.52 41.31
CA TYR A 7 -48.85 -20.27 41.50
C TYR A 7 -47.71 -19.61 40.70
N ILE A 8 -46.59 -19.32 41.35
CA ILE A 8 -45.32 -19.02 40.67
C ILE A 8 -44.46 -20.27 40.76
N PHE A 9 -44.42 -20.99 39.64
CA PHE A 9 -43.42 -22.02 39.35
C PHE A 9 -42.06 -21.34 39.21
N ALA A 10 -41.18 -21.52 40.19
CA ALA A 10 -39.76 -21.20 40.07
C ALA A 10 -39.05 -22.40 39.41
N ILE A 11 -38.94 -22.38 38.08
CA ILE A 11 -38.00 -23.25 37.36
C ILE A 11 -36.64 -22.58 37.49
N LEU A 12 -35.89 -22.97 38.52
CA LEU A 12 -34.48 -22.64 38.65
C LEU A 12 -33.72 -23.63 37.75
N SER A 13 -33.61 -23.31 36.46
CA SER A 13 -32.78 -24.05 35.52
C SER A 13 -31.31 -23.86 35.90
N LEU A 14 -30.77 -24.86 36.56
CA LEU A 14 -29.34 -25.06 36.83
C LEU A 14 -28.63 -25.27 35.48
N ILE A 15 -28.01 -24.23 34.93
CA ILE A 15 -27.13 -24.38 33.77
C ILE A 15 -25.75 -24.78 34.30
N MET A 16 -25.49 -26.08 34.33
CA MET A 16 -24.13 -26.61 34.34
C MET A 16 -23.52 -26.36 32.95
N LEU A 17 -22.47 -25.55 32.86
CA LEU A 17 -21.58 -25.54 31.70
C LEU A 17 -20.33 -26.34 32.07
N ALA A 18 -20.37 -27.62 31.70
CA ALA A 18 -19.19 -28.44 31.54
C ALA A 18 -18.37 -27.89 30.36
N GLY A 19 -17.07 -27.75 30.56
CA GLY A 19 -16.14 -27.37 29.49
C GLY A 19 -15.95 -28.48 28.47
N CYS A 20 -15.72 -28.08 27.22
CA CYS A 20 -14.80 -28.73 26.27
C CYS A 20 -14.59 -27.80 25.06
N SER A 21 -13.37 -27.25 24.98
CA SER A 21 -12.58 -26.89 23.78
C SER A 21 -13.28 -26.41 22.50
N GLU A 22 -13.14 -25.11 22.21
CA GLU A 22 -12.68 -24.60 20.92
C GLU A 22 -12.00 -23.24 21.16
N SER A 23 -10.69 -23.23 21.00
CA SER A 23 -9.81 -22.10 21.19
C SER A 23 -10.02 -21.02 20.11
N GLU A 24 -10.08 -19.77 20.56
CA GLU A 24 -9.69 -18.55 19.82
C GLU A 24 -10.55 -18.08 18.63
N LYS A 25 -11.88 -18.04 18.75
CA LYS A 25 -12.71 -17.29 17.76
C LYS A 25 -13.71 -16.28 18.27
N ASN A 26 -13.81 -16.00 19.57
CA ASN A 26 -14.62 -14.89 20.06
C ASN A 26 -14.18 -14.49 21.48
N GLU A 27 -13.10 -13.71 21.60
CA GLU A 27 -12.90 -12.92 22.81
C GLU A 27 -13.89 -11.75 22.78
N VAL A 28 -15.09 -11.95 23.30
CA VAL A 28 -16.00 -10.85 23.62
C VAL A 28 -15.40 -10.12 24.83
N ARG A 29 -14.65 -9.04 24.56
CA ARG A 29 -14.10 -8.18 25.61
C ARG A 29 -15.24 -7.37 26.25
N PRO A 30 -15.34 -7.30 27.59
CA PRO A 30 -16.30 -6.41 28.23
C PRO A 30 -16.04 -4.98 27.80
N MET A 31 -17.04 -4.33 27.20
CA MET A 31 -16.93 -2.96 26.68
C MET A 31 -16.60 -1.93 27.79
N ASP A 32 -16.90 -2.29 29.05
CA ASP A 32 -16.69 -1.47 30.25
C ASP A 32 -15.20 -1.26 30.61
N THR A 33 -14.27 -1.98 29.98
CA THR A 33 -12.82 -1.89 30.27
C THR A 33 -12.02 -1.24 29.14
N LEU A 34 -12.71 -0.85 28.05
CA LEU A 34 -12.13 -0.28 26.84
C LEU A 34 -12.50 1.20 26.71
N ALA A 35 -11.57 2.03 26.24
CA ALA A 35 -11.82 3.43 25.93
C ALA A 35 -11.97 3.64 24.41
N PRO A 36 -12.90 4.52 23.98
CA PRO A 36 -13.09 4.78 22.56
C PRO A 36 -12.03 5.75 22.03
N ILE A 37 -11.46 5.43 20.87
CA ILE A 37 -10.82 6.42 19.98
C ILE A 37 -11.65 6.55 18.70
N SER A 38 -11.80 7.77 18.21
CA SER A 38 -12.46 8.06 16.95
C SER A 38 -11.53 8.82 16.03
N LEU A 39 -11.55 8.47 14.74
CA LEU A 39 -10.79 9.14 13.70
C LEU A 39 -11.67 9.39 12.47
N THR A 40 -11.28 10.38 11.68
CA THR A 40 -11.86 10.66 10.37
C THR A 40 -11.12 9.82 9.32
N LEU A 41 -11.82 9.00 8.56
CA LEU A 41 -11.29 8.06 7.58
C LEU A 41 -11.72 8.44 6.16
N SER A 42 -10.79 8.42 5.21
CA SER A 42 -11.07 8.47 3.78
C SER A 42 -10.25 7.41 3.05
N VAL A 43 -10.90 6.73 2.12
CA VAL A 43 -10.27 5.83 1.15
C VAL A 43 -10.37 6.47 -0.23
N PRO A 44 -9.50 6.11 -1.20
CA PRO A 44 -9.61 6.59 -2.56
C PRO A 44 -11.01 6.26 -3.12
N ASP A 45 -11.73 7.28 -3.57
CA ASP A 45 -13.04 7.13 -4.21
C ASP A 45 -12.85 6.77 -5.70
N ASP A 46 -13.85 6.09 -6.27
CA ASP A 46 -14.00 5.87 -7.70
C ASP A 46 -14.23 7.19 -8.45
N LYS A 47 -14.79 8.18 -7.75
CA LYS A 47 -15.19 9.46 -8.31
C LYS A 47 -14.26 10.59 -7.91
N THR A 48 -13.15 10.76 -8.62
CA THR A 48 -12.66 12.13 -8.85
C THR A 48 -11.93 12.25 -10.17
N GLU A 49 -12.40 13.24 -10.93
CA GLU A 49 -11.82 13.86 -12.11
C GLU A 49 -10.39 14.40 -11.92
N THR A 50 -9.78 14.23 -10.74
CA THR A 50 -8.32 14.27 -10.56
C THR A 50 -7.72 12.97 -11.08
N ARG A 51 -7.96 12.69 -12.36
CA ARG A 51 -7.10 11.80 -13.13
C ARG A 51 -5.68 12.33 -12.98
N ILE A 52 -4.77 11.50 -12.49
CA ILE A 52 -3.38 11.66 -12.92
C ILE A 52 -3.44 11.34 -14.41
N GLY A 53 -3.36 12.39 -15.25
CA GLY A 53 -3.72 12.29 -16.66
C GLY A 53 -2.93 11.20 -17.38
N ASP A 54 -3.63 10.18 -17.86
CA ASP A 54 -3.09 9.22 -18.81
C ASP A 54 -2.89 9.92 -20.15
N PRO A 55 -1.67 9.97 -20.69
CA PRO A 55 -1.47 10.33 -22.07
C PRO A 55 -1.69 9.08 -22.94
N GLY A 56 -2.96 8.71 -23.19
CA GLY A 56 -3.34 7.58 -24.04
C GLY A 56 -4.85 7.28 -24.03
N GLU A 57 -5.27 6.22 -24.72
CA GLU A 57 -6.62 5.68 -24.53
C GLU A 57 -6.80 5.30 -23.06
N ASP A 58 -7.96 5.69 -22.52
CA ASP A 58 -8.36 5.46 -21.14
C ASP A 58 -8.31 3.96 -20.83
N THR A 59 -7.44 3.55 -19.91
CA THR A 59 -7.35 2.15 -19.47
C THR A 59 -8.54 1.74 -18.61
N ASN A 60 -9.46 2.67 -18.29
CA ASN A 60 -10.62 2.47 -17.43
C ASN A 60 -10.20 1.86 -16.07
N ASP A 61 -9.17 2.48 -15.48
CA ASP A 61 -8.56 2.17 -14.18
C ASP A 61 -9.59 2.39 -13.05
N MET A 62 -10.50 1.44 -12.86
CA MET A 62 -11.51 1.42 -11.79
C MET A 62 -10.92 0.86 -10.48
N VAL A 63 -11.56 1.19 -9.36
CA VAL A 63 -11.20 0.60 -8.06
C VAL A 63 -12.00 -0.70 -7.84
N ASP A 64 -11.32 -1.76 -7.41
CA ASP A 64 -11.83 -3.12 -7.19
C ASP A 64 -11.19 -3.78 -5.95
N TRP A 65 -11.18 -3.06 -4.82
CA TRP A 65 -10.88 -3.65 -3.50
C TRP A 65 -12.16 -4.19 -2.85
N ASP A 66 -12.04 -5.26 -2.07
CA ASP A 66 -13.16 -5.87 -1.33
C ASP A 66 -12.98 -5.89 0.20
N ARG A 67 -11.76 -5.56 0.68
CA ARG A 67 -11.41 -5.43 2.10
C ARG A 67 -10.83 -4.07 2.44
N LEU A 68 -11.20 -3.58 3.62
CA LEU A 68 -10.56 -2.49 4.34
C LEU A 68 -10.17 -3.01 5.72
N THR A 69 -8.87 -3.15 5.99
CA THR A 69 -8.36 -3.53 7.30
C THR A 69 -7.78 -2.32 8.02
N ILE A 70 -8.26 -2.07 9.24
CA ILE A 70 -7.71 -1.07 10.16
C ILE A 70 -6.83 -1.78 11.17
N ILE A 71 -5.58 -1.36 11.32
CA ILE A 71 -4.57 -1.96 12.20
C ILE A 71 -4.25 -0.97 13.30
N VAL A 72 -4.12 -1.45 14.54
CA VAL A 72 -3.65 -0.68 15.67
C VAL A 72 -2.46 -1.37 16.30
N ALA A 73 -1.35 -0.65 16.40
CA ALA A 73 -0.13 -1.13 17.05
C ALA A 73 0.18 -0.24 18.25
N TYR A 74 0.20 -0.84 19.44
CA TYR A 74 0.57 -0.17 20.67
C TYR A 74 2.08 0.01 20.74
N LYS A 75 2.48 1.19 21.21
CA LYS A 75 3.84 1.45 21.72
C LYS A 75 3.95 1.02 23.18
N GLU A 76 2.89 1.30 23.94
CA GLU A 76 2.79 0.99 25.36
C GLU A 76 1.32 0.79 25.71
N LYS A 77 1.03 -0.18 26.58
CA LYS A 77 -0.28 -0.34 27.22
C LYS A 77 -0.18 0.03 28.68
N THR A 78 -1.18 0.72 29.20
CA THR A 78 -1.28 1.01 30.63
C THR A 78 -1.56 -0.30 31.37
N GLN A 79 -0.73 -0.60 32.36
CA GLN A 79 -0.89 -1.78 33.21
C GLN A 79 -1.30 -1.34 34.62
N GLY A 80 -2.18 -2.11 35.25
CA GLY A 80 -2.62 -1.89 36.63
C GLY A 80 -3.75 -2.86 37.01
N ASP A 81 -3.87 -3.18 38.30
CA ASP A 81 -4.83 -4.17 38.80
C ASP A 81 -6.31 -3.79 38.56
N GLU A 82 -6.57 -2.50 38.31
CA GLU A 82 -7.91 -1.96 38.00
C GLU A 82 -8.23 -1.96 36.48
N ILE A 83 -7.28 -2.33 35.62
CA ILE A 83 -7.44 -2.35 34.16
C ILE A 83 -7.56 -3.80 33.68
N HIS A 84 -8.77 -4.22 33.33
CA HIS A 84 -9.01 -5.52 32.73
C HIS A 84 -8.73 -5.52 31.22
N ASP A 85 -7.47 -5.70 30.83
CA ASP A 85 -7.09 -6.14 29.48
C ASP A 85 -6.97 -7.68 29.49
N ALA A 86 -7.86 -8.37 28.78
CA ALA A 86 -7.86 -9.83 28.69
C ALA A 86 -6.62 -10.39 27.97
N ALA A 87 -5.92 -9.56 27.18
CA ALA A 87 -4.71 -9.95 26.45
C ALA A 87 -3.59 -8.92 26.62
N PRO A 88 -3.01 -8.78 27.83
CA PRO A 88 -2.03 -7.73 28.15
C PRO A 88 -0.76 -7.81 27.30
N GLN A 89 -0.43 -8.98 26.77
CA GLN A 89 0.73 -9.19 25.90
C GLN A 89 0.47 -8.94 24.40
N LYS A 90 -0.80 -8.83 23.98
CA LYS A 90 -1.17 -8.55 22.59
C LYS A 90 -1.08 -7.06 22.30
N MET A 91 -0.12 -6.67 21.45
CA MET A 91 0.18 -5.26 21.15
C MET A 91 -0.32 -4.81 19.77
N VAL A 92 -0.72 -5.74 18.91
CA VAL A 92 -1.31 -5.45 17.60
C VAL A 92 -2.74 -5.98 17.53
N TYR A 93 -3.64 -5.10 17.09
CA TYR A 93 -5.06 -5.38 16.88
C TYR A 93 -5.42 -5.01 15.45
N TYR A 94 -6.44 -5.65 14.90
CA TYR A 94 -6.98 -5.25 13.61
C TYR A 94 -8.47 -5.59 13.51
N GLU A 95 -9.13 -4.89 12.60
CA GLU A 95 -10.52 -5.14 12.21
C GLU A 95 -10.62 -5.01 10.69
N THR A 96 -11.36 -5.93 10.05
CA THR A 96 -11.58 -5.90 8.61
C THR A 96 -13.05 -5.64 8.29
N TYR A 97 -13.30 -4.64 7.47
CA TYR A 97 -14.60 -4.35 6.86
C TYR A 97 -14.60 -4.83 5.41
N THR A 98 -15.72 -5.37 4.97
CA THR A 98 -15.98 -5.64 3.55
C THR A 98 -16.28 -4.33 2.80
N LYS A 99 -16.12 -4.35 1.47
CA LYS A 99 -16.53 -3.25 0.59
C LYS A 99 -18.02 -2.93 0.75
N GLU A 100 -18.88 -3.93 0.89
CA GLU A 100 -20.31 -3.73 1.11
C GLU A 100 -20.61 -2.99 2.43
N GLU A 101 -19.93 -3.36 3.51
CA GLU A 101 -20.04 -2.67 4.80
C GLU A 101 -19.51 -1.25 4.72
N PHE A 102 -18.38 -1.05 4.06
CA PHE A 102 -17.85 0.29 3.84
C PHE A 102 -18.83 1.14 3.03
N ASP A 103 -19.38 0.65 1.92
CA ASP A 103 -20.27 1.43 1.06
C ASP A 103 -21.65 1.69 1.69
N ARG A 104 -21.96 1.03 2.82
CA ARG A 104 -23.19 1.25 3.57
C ARG A 104 -23.29 2.70 4.05
N LYS A 105 -24.48 3.28 3.89
CA LYS A 105 -24.81 4.64 4.37
C LYS A 105 -25.19 4.67 5.86
N ALA A 106 -25.63 3.54 6.39
CA ALA A 106 -25.93 3.38 7.81
C ALA A 106 -24.65 3.02 8.59
N LEU A 107 -24.69 3.23 9.91
CA LEU A 107 -23.64 2.80 10.82
C LEU A 107 -23.46 1.27 10.74
N VAL A 108 -22.22 0.82 10.58
CA VAL A 108 -21.81 -0.58 10.75
C VAL A 108 -21.17 -0.72 12.13
N THR A 109 -21.52 -1.79 12.84
CA THR A 109 -21.02 -2.08 14.18
C THR A 109 -20.46 -3.48 14.21
N HIS A 110 -19.18 -3.58 14.54
CA HIS A 110 -18.48 -4.80 14.90
C HIS A 110 -18.33 -4.85 16.43
N PRO A 111 -17.90 -5.97 17.03
CA PRO A 111 -17.80 -6.10 18.49
C PRO A 111 -16.96 -5.01 19.17
N THR A 112 -15.88 -4.56 18.52
CA THR A 112 -14.92 -3.60 19.07
C THR A 112 -14.77 -2.32 18.27
N SER A 113 -15.60 -2.12 17.23
CA SER A 113 -15.49 -0.95 16.37
C SER A 113 -16.80 -0.60 15.67
N THR A 114 -16.87 0.65 15.21
CA THR A 114 -17.99 1.14 14.39
C THR A 114 -17.48 1.98 13.24
N LEU A 115 -18.14 1.88 12.09
CA LEU A 115 -17.86 2.68 10.91
C LEU A 115 -19.13 3.40 10.45
N SER A 116 -19.08 4.73 10.37
CA SER A 116 -20.23 5.51 9.93
C SER A 116 -20.44 5.47 8.41
N GLY A 117 -21.64 5.89 7.99
CA GLY A 117 -21.88 6.40 6.64
C GLY A 117 -20.94 7.56 6.28
N PRO A 118 -20.80 7.89 4.98
CA PRO A 118 -19.99 9.03 4.57
C PRO A 118 -20.68 10.34 4.94
N ASP A 119 -19.90 11.33 5.36
CA ASP A 119 -20.35 12.71 5.54
C ASP A 119 -20.46 13.46 4.20
N ALA A 120 -20.77 14.75 4.25
CA ALA A 120 -20.92 15.58 3.05
C ALA A 120 -19.64 15.69 2.20
N ASN A 121 -18.47 15.41 2.78
CA ASN A 121 -17.15 15.46 2.13
C ASN A 121 -16.62 14.06 1.79
N GLY A 122 -17.43 13.01 1.97
CA GLY A 122 -17.04 11.62 1.72
C GLY A 122 -16.19 10.99 2.83
N PHE A 123 -15.94 11.70 3.94
CA PHE A 123 -15.23 11.13 5.08
C PHE A 123 -16.17 10.29 5.95
N ARG A 124 -15.61 9.27 6.59
CA ARG A 124 -16.32 8.43 7.56
C ARG A 124 -15.72 8.59 8.94
N THR A 125 -16.53 8.43 9.97
CA THR A 125 -16.04 8.29 11.33
C THR A 125 -15.82 6.82 11.60
N TYR A 126 -14.58 6.45 11.88
CA TYR A 126 -14.23 5.14 12.43
C TYR A 126 -13.99 5.32 13.93
N THR A 127 -14.66 4.50 14.73
CA THR A 127 -14.47 4.46 16.19
C THR A 127 -14.09 3.05 16.58
N MET A 128 -13.16 2.91 17.50
CA MET A 128 -12.80 1.62 18.06
C MET A 128 -12.57 1.70 19.57
N TYR A 129 -12.86 0.60 20.23
CA TYR A 129 -12.79 0.46 21.68
C TYR A 129 -11.53 -0.34 22.02
N LEU A 130 -10.64 0.29 22.78
CA LEU A 130 -9.25 -0.13 22.93
C LEU A 130 -8.80 -0.11 24.40
N PRO A 131 -7.89 -1.01 24.82
CA PRO A 131 -7.18 -0.87 26.09
C PRO A 131 -6.46 0.47 26.21
N LEU A 132 -6.26 0.93 27.44
CA LEU A 132 -5.54 2.17 27.71
C LEU A 132 -4.07 2.06 27.32
N GLY A 133 -3.50 3.17 26.85
CA GLY A 133 -2.10 3.24 26.41
C GLY A 133 -1.88 4.22 25.27
N THR A 134 -0.74 4.06 24.59
CA THR A 134 -0.37 4.87 23.43
C THR A 134 -0.21 3.96 22.21
N CYS A 135 -0.88 4.28 21.11
CA CYS A 135 -0.88 3.48 19.90
C CYS A 135 -0.80 4.33 18.62
N CYS A 136 -0.44 3.67 17.53
CA CYS A 136 -0.58 4.19 16.17
C CYS A 136 -1.65 3.39 15.40
N VAL A 137 -2.32 4.04 14.45
CA VAL A 137 -3.40 3.44 13.65
C VAL A 137 -3.07 3.51 12.16
N TYR A 138 -3.31 2.41 11.46
CA TYR A 138 -3.02 2.22 10.04
C TYR A 138 -4.24 1.69 9.31
N GLY A 139 -4.32 1.92 8.00
CA GLY A 139 -5.37 1.39 7.14
C GLY A 139 -4.81 0.84 5.85
N VAL A 140 -5.39 -0.27 5.38
CA VAL A 140 -5.05 -0.93 4.12
C VAL A 140 -6.34 -1.34 3.41
N THR A 141 -6.51 -0.93 2.15
CA THR A 141 -7.48 -1.56 1.24
C THR A 141 -6.78 -2.60 0.37
N TYR A 142 -7.46 -3.71 0.10
CA TYR A 142 -6.97 -4.78 -0.76
C TYR A 142 -8.13 -5.68 -1.21
N SER A 143 -7.82 -6.59 -2.11
CA SER A 143 -8.72 -7.59 -2.69
C SER A 143 -8.31 -8.95 -2.14
N ASN A 144 -9.25 -9.62 -1.48
CA ASN A 144 -9.01 -10.91 -0.84
C ASN A 144 -8.62 -11.97 -1.89
N GLY A 145 -7.65 -12.81 -1.56
CA GLY A 145 -7.19 -13.90 -2.43
C GLY A 145 -6.28 -13.48 -3.61
N GLU A 146 -5.86 -12.21 -3.69
CA GLU A 146 -5.01 -11.71 -4.78
C GLU A 146 -3.52 -11.62 -4.40
N GLY A 147 -3.06 -12.37 -3.40
CA GLY A 147 -1.63 -12.43 -3.01
C GLY A 147 -1.24 -11.61 -1.78
N LEU A 148 -2.22 -11.09 -1.03
CA LEU A 148 -2.02 -10.50 0.30
C LEU A 148 -2.94 -11.19 1.32
N ASN A 149 -2.36 -11.94 2.27
CA ASN A 149 -3.09 -12.49 3.41
C ASN A 149 -2.79 -11.68 4.68
N LEU A 150 -3.28 -10.44 4.71
CA LEU A 150 -2.93 -9.47 5.75
C LEU A 150 -3.32 -9.95 7.15
N GLU A 151 -4.48 -10.59 7.31
CA GLU A 151 -4.96 -11.06 8.60
C GLU A 151 -4.06 -12.17 9.17
N GLU A 152 -3.63 -13.12 8.35
CA GLU A 152 -2.69 -14.16 8.78
C GLU A 152 -1.34 -13.55 9.19
N ILE A 153 -0.81 -12.61 8.40
CA ILE A 153 0.46 -11.93 8.71
C ILE A 153 0.37 -11.18 10.04
N LEU A 154 -0.74 -10.46 10.28
CA LEU A 154 -0.94 -9.73 11.54
C LEU A 154 -1.09 -10.66 12.75
N ASN A 155 -1.69 -11.83 12.58
CA ASN A 155 -1.81 -12.83 13.64
C ASN A 155 -0.47 -13.53 13.98
N GLN A 156 0.51 -13.47 13.09
CA GLN A 156 1.85 -14.02 13.33
C GLN A 156 2.76 -13.06 14.11
N ILE A 157 2.36 -11.80 14.31
CA ILE A 157 3.12 -10.84 15.14
C ILE A 157 3.10 -11.32 16.59
N GLU A 158 4.28 -11.35 17.22
CA GLU A 158 4.44 -11.88 18.57
C GLU A 158 3.55 -11.20 19.62
N HIS A 159 3.18 -11.96 20.65
CA HIS A 159 2.38 -11.49 21.78
C HIS A 159 3.26 -11.47 23.03
N ASN A 160 4.21 -10.53 23.07
CA ASN A 160 5.24 -10.42 24.11
C ASN A 160 5.19 -9.09 24.88
N GLY A 161 4.14 -8.28 24.65
CA GLY A 161 3.94 -6.98 25.30
C GLY A 161 4.87 -5.87 24.83
N GLN A 162 5.69 -6.08 23.79
CA GLN A 162 6.63 -5.10 23.25
C GLN A 162 6.02 -4.27 22.11
N ASP A 163 6.67 -3.14 21.79
CA ASP A 163 6.31 -2.31 20.64
C ASP A 163 6.62 -3.05 19.32
N HIS A 164 5.56 -3.33 18.56
CA HIS A 164 5.60 -4.02 17.26
C HIS A 164 5.27 -3.09 16.08
N ASN A 165 5.39 -1.77 16.25
CA ASN A 165 5.18 -0.81 15.16
C ASN A 165 6.19 -1.03 14.00
N SER A 166 7.40 -1.48 14.30
CA SER A 166 8.40 -1.85 13.29
C SER A 166 7.93 -3.01 12.40
N ASP A 167 7.20 -3.98 12.93
CA ASP A 167 6.63 -5.07 12.13
C ASP A 167 5.60 -4.53 11.13
N ILE A 168 4.79 -3.55 11.54
CA ILE A 168 3.83 -2.86 10.65
C ILE A 168 4.56 -2.14 9.52
N TYR A 169 5.66 -1.43 9.82
CA TYR A 169 6.47 -0.74 8.80
C TYR A 169 7.11 -1.71 7.80
N ASN A 170 7.34 -2.95 8.24
CA ASN A 170 7.95 -4.00 7.44
C ASN A 170 6.96 -4.85 6.65
N LEU A 171 5.65 -4.65 6.81
CA LEU A 171 4.62 -5.36 6.04
C LEU A 171 4.85 -5.20 4.53
N GLN A 172 4.80 -6.32 3.83
CA GLN A 172 5.10 -6.41 2.40
C GLN A 172 3.87 -6.78 1.59
N ILE A 173 3.90 -6.43 0.32
CA ILE A 173 2.92 -6.85 -0.69
C ILE A 173 3.67 -7.25 -1.96
N THR A 174 3.32 -8.40 -2.53
CA THR A 174 4.01 -8.88 -3.73
C THR A 174 3.73 -8.01 -4.95
N ASN A 175 4.74 -7.79 -5.79
CA ASN A 175 4.56 -7.13 -7.09
C ASN A 175 3.85 -8.05 -8.11
N ASP A 176 3.59 -9.32 -7.77
CA ASP A 176 2.71 -10.23 -8.50
C ASP A 176 1.27 -10.22 -7.96
N TYR A 177 0.93 -9.26 -7.09
CA TYR A 177 -0.42 -9.14 -6.56
C TYR A 177 -1.43 -8.98 -7.71
N ALA A 178 -2.55 -9.67 -7.62
CA ALA A 178 -3.56 -9.73 -8.68
C ALA A 178 -3.03 -10.21 -10.05
N HIS A 179 -1.90 -10.92 -10.09
CA HIS A 179 -1.46 -11.64 -11.27
C HIS A 179 -2.14 -13.00 -11.35
N LYS A 180 -2.74 -13.31 -12.51
CA LYS A 180 -3.30 -14.63 -12.84
C LYS A 180 -2.81 -15.05 -14.21
N ASN A 181 -2.13 -16.19 -14.28
CA ASN A 181 -1.61 -16.76 -15.52
C ASN A 181 -0.75 -15.79 -16.35
N GLY A 182 0.02 -14.92 -15.68
CA GLY A 182 0.89 -13.93 -16.34
C GLY A 182 0.19 -12.64 -16.80
N ALA A 183 -1.10 -12.48 -16.55
CA ALA A 183 -1.84 -11.24 -16.74
C ALA A 183 -2.14 -10.58 -15.39
N ILE A 184 -2.04 -9.25 -15.35
CA ILE A 184 -2.38 -8.43 -14.18
C ILE A 184 -3.83 -7.97 -14.26
N ASP A 185 -4.57 -8.13 -13.17
CA ASP A 185 -5.82 -7.39 -12.95
C ASP A 185 -5.47 -5.99 -12.42
N VAL A 186 -5.37 -5.04 -13.35
CA VAL A 186 -4.91 -3.67 -13.06
C VAL A 186 -5.82 -2.99 -12.04
N ALA A 187 -7.14 -3.19 -12.14
CA ALA A 187 -8.11 -2.57 -11.23
C ALA A 187 -7.82 -2.99 -9.78
N LYS A 188 -7.66 -4.29 -9.53
CA LYS A 188 -7.31 -4.79 -8.19
C LYS A 188 -5.94 -4.28 -7.73
N PHE A 189 -4.93 -4.30 -8.60
CA PHE A 189 -3.58 -3.85 -8.26
C PHE A 189 -3.55 -2.39 -7.79
N ILE A 190 -4.17 -1.49 -8.55
CA ILE A 190 -4.17 -0.04 -8.23
C ILE A 190 -5.13 0.32 -7.10
N SER A 191 -5.97 -0.62 -6.68
CA SER A 191 -6.94 -0.45 -5.58
C SER A 191 -6.34 -0.66 -4.20
N VAL A 192 -5.12 -1.20 -4.14
CA VAL A 192 -4.36 -1.24 -2.91
C VAL A 192 -4.05 0.20 -2.49
N ALA A 193 -4.56 0.60 -1.33
CA ALA A 193 -4.33 1.91 -0.76
C ALA A 193 -3.94 1.77 0.70
N THR A 194 -3.00 2.58 1.14
CA THR A 194 -2.51 2.55 2.52
C THR A 194 -2.42 3.95 3.10
N GLY A 195 -2.52 4.02 4.42
CA GLY A 195 -2.48 5.27 5.15
C GLY A 195 -2.37 5.05 6.65
N TYR A 196 -2.10 6.11 7.39
CA TYR A 196 -2.01 6.08 8.85
C TYR A 196 -2.64 7.33 9.44
N ALA A 197 -3.10 7.20 10.68
CA ALA A 197 -3.70 8.31 11.39
C ALA A 197 -2.65 9.35 11.75
N LEU A 198 -2.95 10.61 11.43
CA LEU A 198 -2.16 11.77 11.80
C LEU A 198 -3.00 12.75 12.58
N LYS A 199 -2.36 13.44 13.51
CA LYS A 199 -3.02 14.46 14.29
C LYS A 199 -3.33 15.68 13.44
N LEU A 200 -4.57 16.12 13.46
CA LEU A 200 -5.05 17.35 12.87
C LEU A 200 -4.80 18.50 13.85
N ASP A 201 -4.10 19.52 13.40
CA ASP A 201 -3.96 20.75 14.16
C ASP A 201 -5.33 21.45 14.24
N PRO A 202 -5.86 21.71 15.45
CA PRO A 202 -7.23 22.20 15.59
C PRO A 202 -7.43 23.61 15.04
N GLU A 203 -6.38 24.44 15.00
CA GLU A 203 -6.46 25.83 14.56
C GLU A 203 -6.36 25.93 13.03
N THR A 204 -5.39 25.23 12.44
CA THR A 204 -5.08 25.30 11.01
C THR A 204 -5.83 24.26 10.18
N GLN A 205 -6.34 23.19 10.80
CA GLN A 205 -6.93 22.02 10.14
C GLN A 205 -5.95 21.31 9.18
N ILE A 206 -4.65 21.46 9.42
CA ILE A 206 -3.58 20.81 8.66
C ILE A 206 -3.11 19.56 9.42
N LEU A 207 -2.79 18.49 8.68
CA LEU A 207 -2.19 17.28 9.25
C LEU A 207 -0.77 17.58 9.75
N THR A 208 -0.50 17.21 11.00
CA THR A 208 0.85 17.25 11.59
C THR A 208 1.58 15.93 11.32
N ASN A 209 2.79 15.78 11.85
CA ASN A 209 3.56 14.52 11.83
C ASN A 209 3.31 13.63 13.07
N ASP A 210 2.46 14.06 13.99
CA ASP A 210 2.16 13.29 15.21
C ASP A 210 1.25 12.11 14.88
N ARG A 211 1.66 10.92 15.34
CA ARG A 211 1.02 9.61 15.12
C ARG A 211 0.60 8.94 16.43
N ASP A 212 0.92 9.53 17.56
CA ASP A 212 0.79 8.89 18.87
C ASP A 212 -0.57 9.20 19.47
N ILE A 213 -1.50 8.25 19.31
CA ILE A 213 -2.84 8.35 19.86
C ILE A 213 -2.83 7.82 21.28
N LYS A 214 -3.15 8.69 22.24
CA LYS A 214 -3.38 8.30 23.63
C LYS A 214 -4.82 7.78 23.80
N VAL A 215 -4.93 6.58 24.33
CA VAL A 215 -6.17 5.90 24.69
C VAL A 215 -6.35 6.04 26.20
N GLU A 216 -7.27 6.91 26.63
CA GLU A 216 -7.45 7.28 28.03
C GLU A 216 -8.94 7.16 28.44
N GLN A 217 -9.22 6.70 29.66
CA GLN A 217 -10.58 6.70 30.22
C GLN A 217 -10.99 8.15 30.48
N ASN A 218 -12.04 8.61 29.80
CA ASN A 218 -12.53 9.97 30.00
C ASN A 218 -13.70 9.99 30.98
N ILE A 219 -13.48 10.53 32.17
CA ILE A 219 -14.51 10.70 33.21
C ILE A 219 -15.46 11.87 32.85
N ASN A 220 -15.09 12.73 31.89
CA ASN A 220 -15.90 13.85 31.39
C ASN A 220 -16.17 13.71 29.89
N ALA A 221 -17.36 13.24 29.55
CA ALA A 221 -17.81 12.79 28.22
C ALA A 221 -17.89 13.87 27.10
N ASN A 222 -16.78 14.53 26.72
CA ASN A 222 -16.81 15.48 25.58
C ASN A 222 -15.52 15.61 24.73
N ILE A 223 -14.47 14.80 24.92
CA ILE A 223 -13.33 14.82 23.98
C ILE A 223 -13.63 13.93 22.79
N ASN A 224 -14.15 14.58 21.76
CA ASN A 224 -14.38 14.04 20.44
C ASN A 224 -13.03 13.84 19.75
N THR A 225 -12.29 12.76 20.06
CA THR A 225 -10.98 12.45 19.43
C THR A 225 -11.02 12.53 17.90
N LYS A 226 -12.20 12.35 17.29
CA LYS A 226 -12.45 12.55 15.84
C LYS A 226 -12.06 13.93 15.31
N GLN A 227 -12.05 14.97 16.15
CA GLN A 227 -11.65 16.33 15.77
C GLN A 227 -10.15 16.47 15.60
N TYR A 228 -9.37 15.50 16.09
CA TYR A 228 -7.92 15.58 16.17
C TYR A 228 -7.21 14.52 15.37
N TRP A 229 -7.89 13.49 14.84
CA TRP A 229 -7.21 12.40 14.12
C TRP A 229 -7.85 12.14 12.77
N ARG A 230 -7.03 12.12 11.72
CA ARG A 230 -7.46 11.84 10.37
C ARG A 230 -6.52 10.82 9.72
N MET A 231 -7.11 9.85 9.05
CA MET A 231 -6.44 8.83 8.26
C MET A 231 -6.96 8.91 6.83
N VAL A 232 -6.07 9.23 5.90
CA VAL A 232 -6.36 9.27 4.46
C VAL A 232 -5.53 8.17 3.81
N LEU A 233 -6.19 7.21 3.18
CA LEU A 233 -5.52 6.17 2.42
C LEU A 233 -5.26 6.69 1.01
N GLY A 234 -4.01 6.57 0.56
CA GLY A 234 -3.60 6.87 -0.81
C GLY A 234 -3.26 5.60 -1.57
N ARG A 235 -3.49 5.57 -2.89
CA ARG A 235 -3.09 4.43 -3.74
C ARG A 235 -1.61 4.12 -3.52
N LEU A 236 -1.29 2.85 -3.38
CA LEU A 236 0.07 2.42 -3.09
C LEU A 236 0.91 2.31 -4.38
N ALA A 237 0.31 1.82 -5.46
CA ALA A 237 1.00 1.58 -6.72
C ALA A 237 1.58 2.85 -7.34
N ALA A 238 2.78 2.72 -7.92
CA ALA A 238 3.35 3.66 -8.87
C ALA A 238 3.19 3.11 -10.29
N LYS A 239 2.94 4.01 -11.26
CA LYS A 239 2.88 3.67 -12.69
C LYS A 239 4.12 4.24 -13.37
N ILE A 240 4.79 3.42 -14.17
CA ILE A 240 5.90 3.83 -15.03
C ILE A 240 5.40 3.72 -16.46
N ASP A 241 5.45 4.81 -17.21
CA ASP A 241 5.01 4.89 -18.60
C ASP A 241 6.18 5.37 -19.44
N ILE A 242 6.63 4.51 -20.36
CA ILE A 242 7.77 4.82 -21.22
C ILE A 242 7.31 4.86 -22.66
N GLN A 243 7.52 6.00 -23.30
CA GLN A 243 7.32 6.19 -24.73
C GLN A 243 8.66 6.44 -25.41
N TRP A 244 8.91 5.79 -26.55
CA TRP A 244 10.13 6.03 -27.32
C TRP A 244 9.86 6.40 -28.78
N ASP A 245 10.78 7.17 -29.36
CA ASP A 245 10.84 7.48 -30.79
C ASP A 245 12.29 7.38 -31.30
N ALA A 246 12.52 6.47 -32.25
CA ALA A 246 13.82 6.26 -32.88
C ALA A 246 14.01 6.98 -34.23
N LYS A 247 13.14 7.94 -34.62
CA LYS A 247 13.23 8.69 -35.89
C LYS A 247 14.63 9.22 -36.17
N GLY A 248 15.24 9.81 -35.15
CA GLY A 248 16.52 10.49 -35.27
C GLY A 248 17.67 9.53 -35.60
N ALA A 249 17.50 8.24 -35.32
CA ALA A 249 18.48 7.22 -35.67
C ALA A 249 18.45 6.83 -37.16
N TYR A 250 17.39 7.19 -37.90
CA TYR A 250 17.28 6.99 -39.35
C TYR A 250 17.61 8.26 -40.14
N GLU A 251 18.01 9.35 -39.47
CA GLU A 251 18.47 10.55 -40.18
C GLU A 251 19.75 10.26 -40.96
N LYS A 252 20.02 11.10 -41.96
CA LYS A 252 21.28 11.04 -42.70
C LYS A 252 22.42 11.62 -41.88
N ASP A 253 23.61 11.06 -42.02
CA ASP A 253 24.85 11.68 -41.56
C ASP A 253 25.28 12.81 -42.51
N ASN A 254 26.42 13.44 -42.22
CA ASN A 254 26.95 14.56 -43.00
C ASN A 254 27.31 14.16 -44.44
N ASP A 255 27.50 12.87 -44.70
CA ASP A 255 27.84 12.31 -46.01
C ASP A 255 26.59 11.86 -46.78
N GLY A 256 25.39 12.07 -46.22
CA GLY A 256 24.11 11.75 -46.85
C GLY A 256 23.68 10.28 -46.71
N ASN A 257 24.42 9.47 -45.95
CA ASN A 257 24.12 8.06 -45.70
C ASN A 257 23.21 7.91 -44.48
N LEU A 258 22.34 6.90 -44.47
CA LEU A 258 21.53 6.62 -43.29
C LEU A 258 22.44 6.25 -42.10
N LYS A 259 22.17 6.84 -40.93
CA LYS A 259 22.87 6.49 -39.69
C LYS A 259 22.66 5.03 -39.32
N TYR A 260 21.42 4.54 -39.41
CA TYR A 260 21.02 3.14 -39.22
C TYR A 260 19.92 2.76 -40.21
N THR A 261 19.88 1.49 -40.61
CA THR A 261 18.83 0.89 -41.45
C THR A 261 17.73 0.24 -40.62
N ASN A 262 18.02 -0.14 -39.38
CA ASN A 262 17.06 -0.71 -38.44
C ASN A 262 17.45 -0.39 -36.99
N VAL A 263 16.48 0.00 -36.19
CA VAL A 263 16.63 0.30 -34.75
C VAL A 263 15.38 -0.19 -34.03
N LYS A 264 15.59 -1.07 -33.04
CA LYS A 264 14.54 -1.75 -32.30
C LYS A 264 14.81 -1.72 -30.81
N VAL A 265 13.78 -1.43 -30.03
CA VAL A 265 13.78 -1.64 -28.57
C VAL A 265 13.07 -2.95 -28.30
N SER A 266 13.75 -3.94 -27.73
CA SER A 266 13.25 -5.33 -27.68
C SER A 266 12.82 -5.80 -26.29
N GLN A 267 13.15 -5.06 -25.22
CA GLN A 267 12.73 -5.39 -23.85
C GLN A 267 12.92 -4.19 -22.92
N PHE A 268 11.99 -3.97 -21.98
CA PHE A 268 12.17 -3.12 -20.81
C PHE A 268 12.10 -3.96 -19.53
N THR A 269 13.03 -3.71 -18.60
CA THR A 269 13.12 -4.41 -17.33
C THR A 269 13.19 -3.39 -16.20
N TYR A 270 12.34 -3.58 -15.19
CA TYR A 270 12.39 -2.86 -13.93
C TYR A 270 13.33 -3.61 -12.98
N HIS A 271 14.18 -2.87 -12.27
CA HIS A 271 15.10 -3.36 -11.26
C HIS A 271 14.86 -2.58 -9.97
N GLY A 272 14.28 -3.24 -8.97
CA GLY A 272 14.15 -2.71 -7.63
C GLY A 272 15.36 -3.01 -6.73
N GLU A 273 16.18 -3.98 -7.15
CA GLU A 273 17.36 -4.43 -6.43
C GLU A 273 18.59 -3.51 -6.59
N PRO A 274 19.62 -3.65 -5.73
CA PRO A 274 20.88 -2.90 -5.85
C PRO A 274 21.68 -3.20 -7.13
N ALA A 275 22.46 -2.22 -7.60
CA ALA A 275 23.17 -2.29 -8.90
C ALA A 275 24.31 -3.29 -9.03
N ASN A 276 24.89 -3.68 -7.91
CA ASN A 276 26.13 -4.43 -7.86
C ASN A 276 26.02 -5.63 -6.92
N GLN A 277 24.79 -6.11 -6.70
CA GLN A 277 24.54 -7.28 -5.87
C GLN A 277 23.69 -8.26 -6.67
N GLU A 278 24.09 -9.53 -6.65
CA GLU A 278 23.24 -10.59 -7.15
C GLU A 278 21.98 -10.60 -6.29
N SER A 279 20.82 -10.36 -6.92
CA SER A 279 19.55 -10.33 -6.19
C SER A 279 19.28 -11.70 -5.61
N THR A 280 19.14 -11.78 -4.29
CA THR A 280 18.55 -12.95 -3.64
C THR A 280 17.03 -12.95 -3.71
N ILE A 281 16.45 -11.83 -4.18
CA ILE A 281 15.00 -11.63 -4.34
C ILE A 281 14.61 -12.24 -5.68
N SER A 282 13.81 -13.30 -5.62
CA SER A 282 13.29 -14.00 -6.80
C SER A 282 12.14 -13.24 -7.46
N GLY A 283 12.12 -13.20 -8.80
CA GLY A 283 11.02 -12.64 -9.57
C GLY A 283 10.85 -11.13 -9.37
N SER A 284 9.60 -10.65 -9.41
CA SER A 284 9.26 -9.23 -9.23
C SER A 284 9.46 -8.71 -7.80
N GLY A 285 9.71 -9.61 -6.83
CA GLY A 285 9.80 -9.29 -5.42
C GLY A 285 8.52 -8.64 -4.88
N ASN A 286 8.69 -7.75 -3.91
CA ASN A 286 7.63 -7.11 -3.15
C ASN A 286 7.84 -5.58 -3.09
N GLY A 287 6.76 -4.86 -2.81
CA GLY A 287 6.82 -3.54 -2.20
C GLY A 287 6.48 -3.62 -0.71
N ARG A 288 6.38 -2.45 -0.06
CA ARG A 288 5.92 -2.32 1.32
C ARG A 288 4.54 -1.70 1.37
N LEU A 289 3.73 -2.10 2.35
CA LEU A 289 2.44 -1.45 2.59
C LEU A 289 2.62 -0.01 3.10
N PHE A 290 3.69 0.25 3.87
CA PHE A 290 3.98 1.58 4.43
C PHE A 290 5.40 2.06 4.10
N PRO A 291 5.74 2.28 2.82
CA PRO A 291 7.11 2.58 2.39
C PRO A 291 7.63 3.89 3.01
N THR A 292 6.78 4.92 3.12
CA THR A 292 7.13 6.18 3.79
C THR A 292 7.53 5.98 5.25
N LEU A 293 6.81 5.12 5.99
CA LEU A 293 7.12 4.85 7.39
C LEU A 293 8.40 4.02 7.54
N TYR A 294 8.62 3.08 6.63
CA TYR A 294 9.88 2.33 6.54
C TYR A 294 11.07 3.28 6.35
N THR A 295 10.98 4.21 5.40
CA THR A 295 11.99 5.25 5.14
C THR A 295 12.25 6.13 6.37
N LEU A 296 11.18 6.54 7.08
CA LEU A 296 11.29 7.40 8.28
C LEU A 296 11.88 6.65 9.48
N TYR A 297 11.57 5.37 9.63
CA TYR A 297 12.11 4.52 10.69
C TYR A 297 13.59 4.18 10.45
N HIS A 298 13.94 3.86 9.21
CA HIS A 298 15.30 3.59 8.76
C HIS A 298 15.95 4.86 8.17
N GLN A 299 16.29 5.81 9.04
CA GLN A 299 16.83 7.12 8.63
C GLN A 299 18.12 7.00 7.79
N GLU A 300 18.97 6.02 8.10
CA GLU A 300 20.17 5.73 7.32
C GLU A 300 19.85 4.81 6.15
N VAL A 301 20.20 5.21 4.92
CA VAL A 301 20.02 4.40 3.70
C VAL A 301 20.72 3.04 3.81
N SER A 302 21.88 2.98 4.48
CA SER A 302 22.63 1.74 4.73
C SER A 302 21.90 0.74 5.62
N SER A 303 20.93 1.18 6.42
CA SER A 303 20.11 0.31 7.26
C SER A 303 18.88 -0.24 6.53
N ARG A 304 18.62 0.23 5.30
CA ARG A 304 17.47 -0.18 4.50
C ARG A 304 17.80 -1.44 3.71
N THR A 305 16.88 -2.40 3.73
CA THR A 305 16.96 -3.64 2.95
C THR A 305 15.87 -3.63 1.90
N SER A 306 16.27 -3.80 0.63
CA SER A 306 15.31 -3.90 -0.47
C SER A 306 14.55 -5.20 -0.39
N VAL A 307 13.28 -5.11 -0.78
CA VAL A 307 12.39 -6.26 -0.97
C VAL A 307 11.88 -6.33 -2.41
N SER A 308 12.26 -5.37 -3.25
CA SER A 308 11.85 -5.28 -4.64
C SER A 308 12.79 -6.08 -5.53
N GLY A 309 12.21 -6.82 -6.47
CA GLY A 309 12.96 -7.67 -7.39
C GLY A 309 13.10 -7.04 -8.78
N HIS A 310 13.32 -7.90 -9.77
CA HIS A 310 13.42 -7.50 -11.17
C HIS A 310 12.34 -8.17 -12.03
N THR A 311 11.71 -7.39 -12.90
CA THR A 311 10.67 -7.93 -13.78
C THR A 311 10.61 -7.21 -15.11
N THR A 312 10.12 -7.90 -16.13
CA THR A 312 9.90 -7.32 -17.45
C THR A 312 8.62 -6.49 -17.43
N PHE A 313 8.61 -5.38 -18.16
CA PHE A 313 7.43 -4.51 -18.26
C PHE A 313 6.25 -5.25 -18.89
N VAL A 314 5.03 -4.87 -18.48
CA VAL A 314 3.79 -5.40 -19.05
C VAL A 314 3.52 -4.65 -20.34
N ASN A 315 3.45 -5.38 -21.45
CA ASN A 315 3.38 -4.73 -22.76
C ASN A 315 1.96 -4.68 -23.33
N THR A 316 1.56 -3.53 -23.88
CA THR A 316 0.30 -3.34 -24.62
C THR A 316 0.48 -2.89 -26.07
N SER A 317 1.68 -2.49 -26.50
CA SER A 317 1.98 -2.17 -27.89
C SER A 317 3.25 -2.89 -28.34
N GLU A 318 3.35 -3.43 -29.55
CA GLU A 318 4.51 -4.24 -29.94
C GLU A 318 5.87 -3.59 -29.62
N ILE A 319 6.56 -4.14 -28.62
CA ILE A 319 7.99 -3.92 -28.36
C ILE A 319 8.70 -4.50 -29.59
N SER A 320 9.68 -3.79 -30.15
CA SER A 320 10.32 -4.00 -31.47
C SER A 320 9.85 -3.07 -32.61
N LYS A 321 9.24 -1.92 -32.31
CA LYS A 321 8.92 -0.87 -33.31
C LYS A 321 9.86 0.35 -33.19
N ARG A 322 9.96 1.13 -34.28
CA ARG A 322 10.63 2.46 -34.29
C ARG A 322 10.10 3.37 -33.18
N ASN A 323 8.79 3.35 -32.98
CA ASN A 323 8.07 4.07 -31.94
C ASN A 323 7.23 3.07 -31.17
N GLY A 324 7.12 3.24 -29.86
CA GLY A 324 6.23 2.43 -29.05
C GLY A 324 6.04 3.00 -27.65
N ARG A 325 5.23 2.29 -26.87
CA ARG A 325 4.90 2.62 -25.49
C ARG A 325 4.80 1.34 -24.66
N VAL A 326 5.33 1.38 -23.45
CA VAL A 326 5.20 0.30 -22.45
C VAL A 326 4.81 0.90 -21.12
N TYR A 327 4.17 0.09 -20.27
CA TYR A 327 3.92 0.48 -18.89
C TYR A 327 4.30 -0.62 -17.91
N HIS A 328 4.48 -0.23 -16.66
CA HIS A 328 4.67 -1.15 -15.55
C HIS A 328 4.07 -0.54 -14.29
N TYR A 329 3.41 -1.38 -13.49
CA TYR A 329 2.97 -1.02 -12.15
C TYR A 329 3.85 -1.71 -11.14
N THR A 330 4.19 -1.03 -10.06
CA THR A 330 4.98 -1.59 -8.96
C THR A 330 4.57 -0.96 -7.64
N PHE A 331 4.65 -1.71 -6.56
CA PHE A 331 4.54 -1.18 -5.21
C PHE A 331 5.92 -0.69 -4.74
N PRO A 332 6.04 0.56 -4.27
CA PRO A 332 7.29 1.08 -3.74
C PRO A 332 7.84 0.28 -2.55
N ASP A 333 9.16 0.09 -2.49
CA ASP A 333 9.82 -0.56 -1.35
C ASP A 333 10.29 0.42 -0.26
N GLY A 334 10.51 1.70 -0.60
CA GLY A 334 11.02 2.75 0.28
C GLY A 334 12.49 2.58 0.71
N ALA A 335 13.23 1.65 0.09
CA ALA A 335 14.59 1.28 0.46
C ALA A 335 15.62 1.79 -0.54
N ILE A 336 15.44 1.50 -1.84
CA ILE A 336 16.48 1.71 -2.86
C ILE A 336 15.88 2.40 -4.10
N PRO A 337 16.61 3.37 -4.71
CA PRO A 337 16.21 3.94 -5.98
C PRO A 337 16.19 2.87 -7.09
N PRO A 338 15.10 2.75 -7.86
CA PRO A 338 14.98 1.73 -8.90
C PRO A 338 15.85 2.07 -10.12
N ARG A 339 16.05 1.08 -10.98
CA ARG A 339 16.72 1.27 -12.28
C ARG A 339 15.89 0.61 -13.37
N LEU A 340 15.86 1.23 -14.54
CA LEU A 340 15.12 0.69 -15.68
C LEU A 340 16.11 0.39 -16.79
N THR A 341 16.13 -0.85 -17.27
CA THR A 341 16.99 -1.22 -18.40
C THR A 341 16.17 -1.51 -19.64
N PHE A 342 16.72 -1.20 -20.80
CA PHE A 342 16.16 -1.67 -22.06
C PHE A 342 17.23 -2.12 -23.04
N LYS A 343 16.84 -3.07 -23.88
CA LYS A 343 17.68 -3.59 -24.97
C LYS A 343 17.43 -2.79 -26.24
N LEU A 344 18.52 -2.30 -26.84
CA LEU A 344 18.52 -1.57 -28.10
C LEU A 344 19.33 -2.37 -29.12
N ASP A 345 18.64 -2.83 -30.16
CA ASP A 345 19.23 -3.51 -31.31
C ASP A 345 19.32 -2.52 -32.48
N THR A 346 20.49 -2.43 -33.11
CA THR A 346 20.73 -1.55 -34.26
C THR A 346 21.33 -2.31 -35.44
N GLU A 347 21.11 -1.81 -36.65
CA GLU A 347 21.71 -2.34 -37.87
C GLU A 347 22.15 -1.19 -38.78
N LYS A 348 23.36 -1.30 -39.33
CA LYS A 348 23.86 -0.43 -40.40
C LYS A 348 24.68 -1.27 -41.38
N GLU A 349 24.33 -1.23 -42.66
CA GLU A 349 25.10 -1.89 -43.73
C GLU A 349 25.44 -3.37 -43.42
N GLY A 350 24.48 -4.11 -42.85
CA GLY A 350 24.66 -5.52 -42.47
C GLY A 350 25.40 -5.76 -41.14
N THR A 351 25.89 -4.71 -40.48
CA THR A 351 26.50 -4.79 -39.14
C THR A 351 25.43 -4.58 -38.06
N THR A 352 25.28 -5.54 -37.15
CA THR A 352 24.34 -5.47 -36.03
C THR A 352 25.04 -5.04 -34.75
N GLY A 353 24.45 -4.11 -34.00
CA GLY A 353 24.86 -3.74 -32.64
C GLY A 353 23.78 -4.09 -31.62
N LYS A 354 24.19 -4.50 -30.42
CA LYS A 354 23.30 -4.78 -29.29
C LYS A 354 23.77 -4.00 -28.07
N TYR A 355 22.87 -3.26 -27.46
CA TYR A 355 23.19 -2.35 -26.37
C TYR A 355 22.19 -2.50 -25.22
N ASN A 356 22.69 -2.42 -23.99
CA ASN A 356 21.86 -2.25 -22.80
C ASN A 356 21.92 -0.79 -22.38
N VAL A 357 20.75 -0.18 -22.26
CA VAL A 357 20.62 1.19 -21.80
C VAL A 357 19.91 1.19 -20.46
N THR A 358 20.53 1.80 -19.46
CA THR A 358 20.05 1.88 -18.09
C THR A 358 19.68 3.32 -17.76
N PHE A 359 18.42 3.54 -17.39
CA PHE A 359 17.99 4.72 -16.67
C PHE A 359 18.28 4.53 -15.18
N ASP A 360 19.27 5.27 -14.68
CA ASP A 360 19.61 5.31 -13.28
C ASP A 360 18.75 6.36 -12.57
N MET A 361 17.80 5.88 -11.74
CA MET A 361 16.91 6.74 -10.98
C MET A 361 17.45 7.09 -9.60
N SER A 362 18.77 7.05 -9.37
CA SER A 362 19.40 7.42 -8.09
C SER A 362 19.00 8.80 -7.54
N ASN A 363 18.51 9.72 -8.38
CA ASN A 363 17.93 11.00 -7.95
C ASN A 363 16.61 10.85 -7.17
N LEU A 364 15.91 9.72 -7.30
CA LEU A 364 14.79 9.31 -6.46
C LEU A 364 15.31 8.68 -5.17
N LYS A 365 15.84 9.51 -4.27
CA LYS A 365 16.50 9.05 -3.02
C LYS A 365 15.67 8.06 -2.20
N ASP A 366 14.34 8.20 -2.23
CA ASP A 366 13.39 7.37 -1.49
C ASP A 366 12.61 6.39 -2.40
N GLY A 367 13.10 6.17 -3.62
CA GLY A 367 12.44 5.34 -4.63
C GLY A 367 11.24 6.01 -5.28
N PHE A 368 10.40 5.20 -5.94
CA PHE A 368 9.13 5.71 -6.47
C PHE A 368 8.18 6.06 -5.33
N ILE A 369 7.51 7.20 -5.47
CA ILE A 369 6.57 7.70 -4.46
C ILE A 369 5.20 7.06 -4.75
N PRO A 370 4.49 6.56 -3.73
CA PRO A 370 3.14 6.03 -3.89
C PRO A 370 2.20 7.00 -4.62
N ALA A 371 1.23 6.45 -5.34
CA ALA A 371 0.24 7.20 -6.12
C ALA A 371 0.84 8.19 -7.16
N ARG A 372 2.02 7.90 -7.72
CA ARG A 372 2.63 8.74 -8.77
C ARG A 372 2.80 8.00 -10.09
N TRP A 373 2.67 8.78 -11.16
CA TRP A 373 2.88 8.32 -12.53
C TRP A 373 4.13 8.97 -13.10
N TYR A 374 5.06 8.13 -13.53
CA TYR A 374 6.35 8.52 -14.05
C TYR A 374 6.34 8.37 -15.56
N LYS A 375 6.26 9.50 -16.27
CA LYS A 375 6.34 9.51 -17.74
C LYS A 375 7.78 9.71 -18.20
N ILE A 376 8.29 8.75 -18.96
CA ILE A 376 9.64 8.78 -19.52
C ILE A 376 9.51 8.84 -21.04
N ASN A 377 9.98 9.94 -21.63
CA ASN A 377 10.05 10.09 -23.09
C ASN A 377 11.48 9.87 -23.56
N VAL A 378 11.68 8.86 -24.41
CA VAL A 378 12.99 8.45 -24.90
C VAL A 378 13.13 8.83 -26.37
N LYS A 379 14.11 9.69 -26.68
CA LYS A 379 14.49 9.99 -28.06
C LYS A 379 15.77 9.25 -28.40
N ILE A 380 15.73 8.39 -29.42
CA ILE A 380 16.89 7.64 -29.89
C ILE A 380 17.41 8.32 -31.17
N SER A 381 18.62 8.89 -31.09
CA SER A 381 19.28 9.61 -32.17
C SER A 381 20.79 9.57 -32.03
N GLY A 382 21.52 9.71 -33.14
CA GLY A 382 22.98 9.75 -33.15
C GLY A 382 23.59 8.73 -34.11
N THR A 383 24.92 8.78 -34.25
CA THR A 383 25.68 7.97 -35.24
C THR A 383 26.52 6.86 -34.61
N GLN A 384 26.83 6.92 -33.31
CA GLN A 384 27.69 5.94 -32.65
C GLN A 384 27.30 5.69 -31.19
N LEU A 385 27.03 4.43 -30.88
CA LEU A 385 27.00 3.91 -29.52
C LEU A 385 28.35 3.18 -29.32
N THR A 386 29.28 3.80 -28.61
CA THR A 386 30.66 3.30 -28.45
C THR A 386 30.84 2.35 -27.27
N LYS A 387 29.78 2.13 -26.50
CA LYS A 387 29.76 1.24 -25.32
C LYS A 387 28.54 0.35 -25.37
N GLU A 388 28.72 -0.93 -25.09
CA GLU A 388 27.64 -1.92 -25.00
C GLU A 388 26.66 -1.62 -23.85
N ASN A 389 27.17 -1.04 -22.74
CA ASN A 389 26.36 -0.62 -21.60
C ASN A 389 26.38 0.90 -21.47
N ILE A 390 25.19 1.50 -21.46
CA ILE A 390 24.99 2.96 -21.41
C ILE A 390 24.16 3.28 -20.19
N THR A 391 24.68 4.08 -19.27
CA THR A 391 23.92 4.58 -18.13
C THR A 391 23.56 6.04 -18.37
N ILE A 392 22.29 6.37 -18.22
CA ILE A 392 21.79 7.73 -18.25
C ILE A 392 21.30 8.06 -16.83
N ASN A 393 21.85 9.12 -16.24
CA ASN A 393 21.56 9.57 -14.88
C ASN A 393 21.15 11.04 -14.82
N ASN A 394 21.16 11.75 -15.95
CA ASN A 394 20.83 13.16 -16.04
C ASN A 394 19.38 13.34 -16.52
N PHE A 395 18.43 13.16 -15.60
CA PHE A 395 17.01 13.43 -15.83
C PHE A 395 16.48 14.32 -14.72
N ASN A 396 15.66 15.31 -15.09
CA ASN A 396 14.84 16.05 -14.15
C ASN A 396 13.57 15.24 -13.91
N ILE A 397 13.27 14.92 -12.65
CA ILE A 397 12.09 14.15 -12.22
C ILE A 397 11.08 15.08 -11.56
#